data_AF-A0A8D5U046-F1
#
_entry.id   AF-A0A8D5U046-F1
#
_cell.length_a   1.000
_cell.length_b   1.000
_cell.length_c   1.000
_cell.angle_alpha   90.00
_cell.angle_beta   90.00
_cell.angle_gamma   90.00
#
_symmetry.space_group_name_H-M   'P 1'
#
loop_
_entity.id
_entity.type
_entity.pdbx_description
1 polymer ?
#
loop_
_entity_poly.entity_id
_entity_poly.type
_entity_poly.pdbx_seq_one_letter_code
_entity_poly.pdbx_strand_id
1 'polypeptide(L)'
;MKSLWLRRSTPEEECVYLTYSINNEKREESKILLENYGKLLQKALDWLWERIRVRRREVRKDRKVLTKLKIQLPKKRKVYNKLKDELERVYALASHHGDKAISDAFSILKSRKRRAEKGQASPRKPRLKRVYVRVKSTLRRVEAVR
;
A
#
# COMPACT_ATOMS: atom_id res chain seq x y z
N MET A 1 11.54 46.42 -42.05
CA MET A 1 10.65 46.69 -40.89
C MET A 1 10.64 45.46 -39.98
N LYS A 2 10.81 45.68 -38.66
CA LYS A 2 10.72 44.70 -37.54
C LYS A 2 9.35 44.00 -37.54
N SER A 3 9.15 42.79 -37.00
CA SER A 3 9.18 42.37 -35.58
C SER A 3 8.62 40.92 -35.45
N LEU A 4 8.73 40.09 -34.41
CA LEU A 4 9.60 39.83 -33.24
C LEU A 4 9.08 38.45 -32.68
N TRP A 5 9.97 37.48 -32.42
CA TRP A 5 10.00 36.47 -31.31
C TRP A 5 8.83 35.48 -31.09
N LEU A 6 9.04 34.17 -30.78
CA LEU A 6 9.82 33.60 -29.66
C LEU A 6 10.33 32.17 -29.98
N ARG A 7 11.60 31.92 -29.65
CA ARG A 7 12.14 30.58 -29.32
C ARG A 7 11.44 30.04 -28.07
N ARG A 8 11.06 28.76 -28.06
CA ARG A 8 11.19 27.87 -26.89
C ARG A 8 11.49 26.44 -27.34
N SER A 9 12.76 26.10 -27.26
CA SER A 9 13.26 24.73 -27.11
C SER A 9 12.58 24.07 -25.92
N THR A 10 11.82 23.00 -26.14
CA THR A 10 11.50 22.05 -25.07
C THR A 10 12.59 20.98 -25.10
N PRO A 11 13.49 20.90 -24.11
CA PRO A 11 14.22 19.66 -23.92
C PRO A 11 13.17 18.60 -23.57
N GLU A 12 13.21 17.47 -24.28
CA GLU A 12 12.57 16.24 -23.82
C GLU A 12 13.22 15.93 -22.47
N GLU A 13 12.54 16.27 -21.38
CA GLU A 13 13.02 15.96 -20.03
C GLU A 13 12.98 14.43 -19.89
N GLU A 14 14.09 13.77 -20.22
CA GLU A 14 14.39 12.44 -19.75
C GLU A 14 14.36 12.48 -18.22
N CYS A 15 13.24 12.06 -17.64
CA CYS A 15 13.05 12.00 -16.21
C CYS A 15 13.86 10.82 -15.66
N VAL A 16 15.18 11.03 -15.48
CA VAL A 16 16.07 10.09 -14.81
C VAL A 16 15.69 10.10 -13.31
N TYR A 17 14.96 9.09 -12.86
CA TYR A 17 14.70 8.89 -11.44
C TYR A 17 15.98 8.37 -10.76
N LEU A 18 16.87 9.28 -10.38
CA LEU A 18 18.01 8.95 -9.53
C LEU A 18 17.48 8.59 -8.13
N THR A 19 17.44 7.29 -7.83
CA THR A 19 17.15 6.81 -6.48
C THR A 19 18.41 6.91 -5.63
N TYR A 20 18.63 8.07 -5.02
CA TYR A 20 19.70 8.25 -4.05
C TYR A 20 19.40 7.48 -2.77
N SER A 21 20.34 6.65 -2.32
CA SER A 21 20.35 6.10 -0.96
C SER A 21 20.99 7.15 -0.04
N ILE A 22 20.17 7.97 0.62
CA ILE A 22 20.67 9.02 1.51
C ILE A 22 20.92 8.43 2.90
N ASN A 23 22.11 8.65 3.45
CA ASN A 23 22.44 8.25 4.82
C ASN A 23 21.52 8.98 5.80
N ASN A 24 20.95 8.22 6.73
CA ASN A 24 19.98 8.71 7.69
C ASN A 24 20.55 8.55 9.10
N GLU A 25 21.13 9.63 9.61
CA GLU A 25 21.74 9.68 10.94
C GLU A 25 20.71 9.42 12.05
N LYS A 26 19.44 9.79 11.81
CA LYS A 26 18.32 9.58 12.75
C LYS A 26 17.64 8.22 12.55
N ARG A 27 18.44 7.16 12.48
CA ARG A 27 17.98 5.78 12.22
C ARG A 27 16.87 5.33 13.20
N GLU A 28 16.93 5.79 14.44
CA GLU A 28 16.10 5.30 15.53
C GLU A 28 14.67 5.87 15.44
N GLU A 29 14.54 7.15 15.10
CA GLU A 29 13.24 7.76 14.76
C GLU A 29 12.60 7.10 13.52
N SER A 30 13.41 6.63 12.58
CA SER A 30 12.90 5.94 11.37
C SER A 30 12.37 4.56 11.71
N LYS A 31 13.06 3.84 12.60
CA LYS A 31 12.58 2.54 13.10
C LYS A 31 11.23 2.72 13.79
N ILE A 32 11.11 3.70 14.69
CA ILE A 32 9.86 3.99 15.39
C ILE A 32 8.73 4.29 14.39
N LEU A 33 9.00 5.10 13.37
CA LEU A 33 8.01 5.43 12.35
C LEU A 33 7.60 4.20 11.51
N LEU A 34 8.56 3.37 11.10
CA LEU A 34 8.30 2.14 10.35
C LEU A 34 7.52 1.12 11.18
N GLU A 35 7.85 0.99 12.47
CA GLU A 35 7.14 0.13 13.40
C GLU A 35 5.71 0.61 13.62
N ASN A 36 5.51 1.90 13.85
CA ASN A 36 4.19 2.49 14.03
C ASN A 36 3.33 2.33 12.78
N TYR A 37 3.88 2.62 11.60
CA TYR A 37 3.17 2.38 10.35
C TYR A 37 2.89 0.89 10.11
N GLY A 38 3.85 0.02 10.44
CA GLY A 38 3.68 -1.43 10.35
C GLY A 38 2.52 -1.93 11.19
N LYS A 39 2.42 -1.47 12.44
CA LYS A 39 1.29 -1.76 13.34
C LYS A 39 -0.03 -1.24 12.77
N LEU A 40 -0.05 -0.01 12.26
CA LEU A 40 -1.24 0.61 11.67
C LEU A 40 -1.72 -0.14 10.42
N LEU A 41 -0.79 -0.49 9.52
CA LEU A 41 -1.07 -1.28 8.32
C LEU A 41 -1.55 -2.69 8.67
N GLN A 42 -0.97 -3.34 9.67
CA GLN A 42 -1.41 -4.66 10.12
C GLN A 42 -2.84 -4.59 10.68
N LYS A 43 -3.16 -3.56 11.48
CA LYS A 43 -4.51 -3.35 12.00
C LYS A 43 -5.53 -3.10 10.89
N ALA A 44 -5.17 -2.30 9.88
CA ALA A 44 -6.01 -2.10 8.71
C ALA A 44 -6.25 -3.41 7.93
N LEU A 45 -5.22 -4.24 7.76
CA LEU A 45 -5.34 -5.56 7.15
C LEU A 45 -6.25 -6.49 7.95
N ASP A 46 -6.10 -6.50 9.27
CA ASP A 46 -6.89 -7.34 10.17
C ASP A 46 -8.38 -6.96 10.11
N TRP A 47 -8.67 -5.67 10.24
CA TRP A 47 -10.03 -5.14 10.16
C TRP A 47 -10.70 -5.44 8.82
N LEU A 48 -9.96 -5.30 7.70
CA LEU A 48 -10.47 -5.64 6.38
C LEU A 48 -10.66 -7.15 6.22
N TRP A 49 -9.73 -7.96 6.76
CA TRP A 49 -9.76 -9.41 6.63
C TRP A 49 -10.98 -10.04 7.29
N GLU A 50 -11.38 -9.55 8.46
CA GLU A 50 -12.60 -9.99 9.16
C GLU A 50 -13.88 -9.81 8.33
N ARG A 51 -13.87 -8.86 7.39
CA ARG A 51 -15.01 -8.53 6.53
C ARG A 51 -14.93 -9.20 5.16
N ILE A 52 -13.90 -10.00 4.91
CA ILE A 52 -13.75 -10.75 3.66
C ILE A 52 -14.55 -12.05 3.73
N ARG A 53 -15.33 -12.31 2.68
CA ARG A 53 -16.00 -13.60 2.50
C ARG A 53 -15.20 -14.45 1.53
N VAL A 54 -14.76 -15.63 1.98
CA VAL A 54 -14.07 -16.63 1.17
C VAL A 54 -15.05 -17.75 0.84
N ARG A 55 -15.34 -17.96 -0.44
CA ARG A 55 -16.16 -19.07 -0.91
C ARG A 55 -15.28 -20.08 -1.64
N ARG A 56 -15.43 -21.35 -1.32
CA ARG A 56 -14.84 -22.47 -2.06
C ARG A 56 -15.94 -23.09 -2.90
N ARG A 57 -15.68 -23.30 -4.18
CA ARG A 57 -16.57 -24.00 -5.09
C ARG A 57 -15.80 -25.13 -5.73
N GLU A 58 -16.30 -26.33 -5.58
CA GLU A 58 -15.81 -27.47 -6.32
C GLU A 58 -16.42 -27.45 -7.72
N VAL A 59 -15.57 -27.61 -8.72
CA VAL A 59 -15.98 -27.75 -10.12
C VAL A 59 -15.43 -29.08 -10.59
N ARG A 60 -16.33 -30.01 -10.91
CA ARG A 60 -15.99 -31.27 -11.56
C ARG A 60 -15.81 -31.00 -13.05
N LYS A 61 -14.63 -31.34 -13.58
CA LYS A 61 -14.39 -31.32 -15.02
C LYS A 61 -13.74 -32.64 -15.41
N ASP A 62 -14.44 -33.40 -16.25
CA ASP A 62 -14.06 -34.63 -16.97
C ASP A 62 -13.56 -35.84 -16.15
N ARG A 63 -12.91 -35.63 -14.98
CA ARG A 63 -12.52 -36.62 -13.94
C ARG A 63 -11.78 -35.96 -12.73
N LYS A 64 -11.48 -34.65 -12.75
CA LYS A 64 -10.79 -33.93 -11.66
C LYS A 64 -11.72 -32.97 -10.93
N VAL A 65 -11.66 -32.96 -9.60
CA VAL A 65 -12.32 -31.97 -8.74
C VAL A 65 -11.38 -30.76 -8.59
N LEU A 66 -11.67 -29.66 -9.29
CA LEU A 66 -10.95 -28.40 -9.09
C LEU A 66 -11.67 -27.56 -8.03
N THR A 67 -10.95 -27.22 -6.96
CA THR A 67 -11.44 -26.25 -5.96
C THR A 67 -11.18 -24.84 -6.47
N LYS A 68 -12.22 -24.17 -6.98
CA LYS A 68 -12.16 -22.73 -7.28
C LYS A 68 -12.41 -21.93 -6.01
N LEU A 69 -11.45 -21.09 -5.66
CA LEU A 69 -11.58 -20.11 -4.59
C LEU A 69 -12.16 -18.81 -5.16
N LYS A 70 -13.12 -18.20 -4.47
CA LYS A 70 -13.64 -16.87 -4.78
C LYS A 70 -13.57 -16.00 -3.54
N ILE A 71 -12.81 -14.91 -3.60
CA ILE A 71 -12.64 -13.98 -2.47
C ILE A 71 -13.41 -12.70 -2.76
N GLN A 72 -14.34 -12.37 -1.86
CA GLN A 72 -15.13 -11.14 -1.93
C GLN A 72 -14.54 -10.11 -0.97
N LEU A 73 -13.95 -9.06 -1.54
CA LEU A 73 -13.42 -7.91 -0.81
C LEU A 73 -14.53 -6.85 -0.63
N PRO A 74 -14.57 -6.15 0.52
CA PRO A 74 -15.46 -5.02 0.68
C PRO A 74 -15.13 -3.90 -0.33
N LYS A 75 -16.14 -3.16 -0.78
CA LYS A 75 -15.92 -2.00 -1.66
C LYS A 75 -15.25 -0.87 -0.85
N LYS A 76 -14.08 -0.39 -1.32
CA LYS A 76 -13.30 0.67 -0.64
C LYS A 76 -14.16 1.86 -0.20
N ARG A 77 -14.98 2.42 -1.09
CA ARG A 77 -15.88 3.56 -0.80
C ARG A 77 -16.83 3.32 0.39
N LYS A 78 -17.29 2.08 0.61
CA LYS A 78 -18.25 1.76 1.68
C LYS A 78 -17.61 1.62 3.06
N VAL A 79 -16.33 1.27 3.11
CA VAL A 79 -15.63 0.95 4.36
C VAL A 79 -14.55 1.97 4.71
N TYR A 80 -14.26 2.93 3.82
CA TYR A 80 -13.17 3.88 3.97
C TYR A 80 -13.29 4.70 5.25
N ASN A 81 -14.39 5.43 5.43
CA ASN A 81 -14.58 6.30 6.59
C ASN A 81 -14.56 5.50 7.89
N LYS A 82 -15.31 4.40 7.97
CA LYS A 82 -15.31 3.52 9.14
C LYS A 82 -13.93 2.99 9.50
N LEU A 83 -13.15 2.56 8.50
CA LEU A 83 -11.79 2.09 8.73
C LEU A 83 -10.86 3.23 9.16
N LYS A 84 -11.03 4.43 8.61
CA LYS A 84 -10.26 5.61 9.00
C LYS A 84 -10.52 5.98 10.45
N ASP A 85 -11.79 6.07 10.85
CA ASP A 85 -12.20 6.39 12.23
C ASP A 85 -11.63 5.36 13.22
N GLU A 86 -11.67 4.07 12.87
CA GLU A 86 -11.10 2.98 13.69
C GLU A 86 -9.58 3.05 13.83
N LEU A 87 -8.88 3.53 12.79
CA LEU A 87 -7.42 3.71 12.85
C LEU A 87 -7.04 4.95 13.67
N GLU A 88 -7.80 6.04 13.52
CA GLU A 88 -7.58 7.31 14.24
C GLU A 88 -7.83 7.17 15.74
N ARG A 89 -8.85 6.41 16.17
CA ARG A 89 -9.12 6.12 17.59
C ARG A 89 -7.97 5.42 18.30
N VAL A 90 -7.14 4.68 17.56
CA VAL A 90 -6.13 3.79 18.13
C VAL A 90 -4.75 4.45 18.09
N TYR A 91 -4.49 5.31 17.10
CA TYR A 91 -3.18 5.91 16.89
C TYR A 91 -3.29 7.40 16.60
N ALA A 92 -2.70 8.23 17.48
CA ALA A 92 -2.59 9.67 17.28
C ALA A 92 -1.84 10.03 15.96
N LEU A 93 -0.88 9.20 15.54
CA LEU A 93 -0.15 9.40 14.28
C LEU A 93 -0.90 8.89 13.04
N ALA A 94 -2.10 8.32 13.19
CA ALA A 94 -2.89 7.82 12.07
C ALA A 94 -3.30 8.94 11.11
N SER A 95 -3.45 10.18 11.57
CA SER A 95 -3.81 11.30 10.70
C SER A 95 -2.80 11.54 9.57
N HIS A 96 -1.52 11.22 9.78
CA HIS A 96 -0.47 11.42 8.77
C HIS A 96 -0.32 10.27 7.79
N HIS A 97 -0.65 9.04 8.20
CA HIS A 97 -0.37 7.83 7.42
C HIS A 97 -1.57 6.90 7.20
N GLY A 98 -2.73 7.20 7.78
CA GLY A 98 -3.92 6.37 7.76
C GLY A 98 -4.45 6.15 6.35
N ASP A 99 -4.62 7.22 5.58
CA ASP A 99 -5.08 7.13 4.18
C ASP A 99 -4.15 6.23 3.33
N LYS A 100 -2.84 6.37 3.54
CA LYS A 100 -1.81 5.57 2.86
C LYS A 100 -1.88 4.10 3.28
N ALA A 101 -1.98 3.83 4.58
CA ALA A 101 -2.09 2.47 5.10
C ALA A 101 -3.37 1.77 4.62
N ILE A 102 -4.51 2.47 4.58
CA ILE A 102 -5.75 1.95 4.00
C ILE A 102 -5.54 1.57 2.54
N SER A 103 -4.92 2.46 1.76
CA SER A 103 -4.66 2.21 0.34
C SER A 103 -3.73 1.02 0.11
N ASP A 104 -2.67 0.91 0.90
CA ASP A 104 -1.70 -0.18 0.83
C ASP A 104 -2.34 -1.51 1.25
N ALA A 105 -3.16 -1.52 2.31
CA ALA A 105 -3.91 -2.70 2.75
C ALA A 105 -4.84 -3.24 1.65
N PHE A 106 -5.60 -2.37 0.99
CA PHE A 106 -6.43 -2.76 -0.16
C PHE A 106 -5.60 -3.34 -1.31
N SER A 107 -4.44 -2.76 -1.59
CA SER A 107 -3.55 -3.20 -2.66
C SER A 107 -2.98 -4.60 -2.38
N ILE A 108 -2.53 -4.83 -1.14
CA ILE A 108 -2.06 -6.12 -0.64
C ILE A 108 -3.17 -7.18 -0.79
N LEU A 109 -4.39 -6.88 -0.33
CA LEU A 109 -5.51 -7.80 -0.38
C LEU A 109 -5.96 -8.10 -1.81
N LYS A 110 -5.96 -7.11 -2.71
CA LYS A 110 -6.28 -7.29 -4.14
C LYS A 110 -5.26 -8.22 -4.82
N SER A 111 -3.97 -8.01 -4.55
CA SER A 111 -2.90 -8.89 -5.04
C SER A 111 -3.02 -10.31 -4.48
N ARG A 112 -3.29 -10.43 -3.16
CA ARG A 112 -3.47 -11.72 -2.51
C ARG A 112 -4.67 -12.48 -3.06
N LYS A 113 -5.79 -11.78 -3.27
CA LYS A 113 -6.98 -12.32 -3.95
C LYS A 113 -6.63 -12.90 -5.31
N ARG A 114 -6.01 -12.10 -6.19
CA ARG A 114 -5.65 -12.55 -7.55
C ARG A 114 -4.82 -13.83 -7.53
N ARG A 115 -3.84 -13.93 -6.63
CA ARG A 115 -2.98 -15.11 -6.51
C ARG A 115 -3.72 -16.32 -5.92
N ALA A 116 -4.56 -16.09 -4.91
CA ALA A 116 -5.30 -17.16 -4.26
C ALA A 116 -6.38 -17.76 -5.19
N GLU A 117 -7.05 -16.94 -6.01
CA GLU A 117 -8.00 -17.41 -7.03
C GLU A 117 -7.31 -18.21 -8.15
N LYS A 118 -6.01 -17.97 -8.40
CA LYS A 118 -5.16 -18.76 -9.30
C LYS A 118 -4.55 -20.02 -8.66
N GLY A 119 -4.78 -20.25 -7.37
CA GLY A 119 -4.13 -21.34 -6.62
C GLY A 119 -2.66 -21.11 -6.25
N GLN A 120 -2.10 -19.93 -6.52
CA GLN A 120 -0.69 -19.58 -6.25
C GLN A 120 -0.44 -19.05 -4.83
N ALA A 121 -1.50 -18.83 -4.05
CA ALA A 121 -1.41 -18.34 -2.69
C ALA A 121 -2.45 -18.99 -1.79
N SER A 122 -2.07 -19.25 -0.55
CA SER A 122 -3.03 -19.77 0.43
C SER A 122 -4.13 -18.74 0.73
N PRO A 123 -5.37 -19.21 1.01
CA PRO A 123 -6.50 -18.35 1.37
C PRO A 123 -6.38 -17.76 2.78
N ARG A 124 -5.21 -17.90 3.43
CA ARG A 124 -4.95 -17.40 4.78
C ARG A 124 -4.67 -15.89 4.75
N LYS A 125 -4.90 -15.25 5.90
CA LYS A 125 -4.60 -13.84 6.14
C LYS A 125 -3.14 -13.53 5.79
N PRO A 126 -2.84 -12.50 4.99
CA PRO A 126 -1.47 -12.07 4.77
C PRO A 126 -0.88 -11.52 6.06
N ARG A 127 0.38 -11.89 6.35
CA ARG A 127 1.18 -11.28 7.43
C ARG A 127 2.19 -10.33 6.81
N LEU A 128 2.35 -9.14 7.39
CA LEU A 128 3.40 -8.22 7.00
C LEU A 128 4.75 -8.74 7.50
N LYS A 129 5.68 -9.01 6.59
CA LYS A 129 7.08 -9.37 6.93
C LYS A 129 8.03 -8.19 6.83
N ARG A 130 7.77 -7.29 5.89
CA ARG A 130 8.57 -6.09 5.62
C ARG A 130 7.61 -4.95 5.38
N VAL A 131 7.95 -3.81 5.94
CA VAL A 131 7.16 -2.58 5.87
C VAL A 131 8.03 -1.51 5.25
N TYR A 132 7.47 -0.78 4.30
CA TYR A 132 8.11 0.40 3.73
C TYR A 132 7.13 1.56 3.86
N VAL A 133 7.66 2.74 4.17
CA VAL A 133 6.88 3.98 4.27
C VAL A 133 7.55 5.02 3.41
N ARG A 134 6.75 5.66 2.56
CA ARG A 134 7.17 6.89 1.90
C ARG A 134 6.81 8.06 2.80
N VAL A 135 7.82 8.72 3.35
CA VAL A 135 7.66 9.94 4.15
C VAL A 135 7.89 11.15 3.25
N LYS A 136 7.07 12.19 3.38
CA LYS A 136 7.30 13.46 2.68
C LYS A 136 8.56 14.12 3.24
N SER A 137 9.36 14.72 2.36
CA SER A 137 10.56 15.50 2.75
C SER A 137 10.23 16.65 3.71
N THR A 138 9.00 17.18 3.67
CA THR A 138 8.52 18.22 4.60
C THR A 138 8.37 17.72 6.04
N LEU A 139 8.09 16.42 6.24
CA LEU A 139 7.97 15.81 7.57
C LEU A 139 9.33 15.34 8.10
N ARG A 140 10.28 15.10 7.20
CA ARG A 140 11.62 14.66 7.54
C ARG A 140 12.61 15.24 6.53
N ARG A 141 13.33 16.27 6.96
CA ARG A 141 14.46 16.80 6.20
C ARG A 141 15.59 15.78 6.30
N VAL A 142 15.99 15.23 5.16
CA VAL A 142 17.19 14.41 5.08
C VAL A 142 18.28 15.33 4.60
N GLU A 143 19.27 15.58 5.46
CA GLU A 143 20.42 16.39 5.08
C GLU A 143 21.31 15.55 4.17
N ALA A 144 21.67 16.10 3.02
CA ALA A 144 22.66 15.47 2.15
C ALA A 144 24.02 15.71 2.80
N VAL A 145 24.57 14.69 3.44
CA VAL A 145 25.98 14.71 3.85
C VAL A 145 26.79 14.71 2.55
N ARG A 146 27.47 15.82 2.28
CA ARG A 146 28.40 15.97 1.15
C ARG A 146 29.73 15.32 1.47
#